data_AF-A0A5J4YDK4-F1
#
_entry.id   AF-A0A5J4YDK4-F1
#
_cell.length_a   1.000
_cell.length_b   1.000
_cell.length_c   1.000
_cell.angle_alpha   90.00
_cell.angle_beta   90.00
_cell.angle_gamma   90.00
#
_symmetry.space_group_name_H-M   'P 1'
#
loop_
_entity.id
_entity.type
_entity.pdbx_description
1 polymer ?
#
loop_
_entity_poly.entity_id
_entity_poly.type
_entity_poly.pdbx_seq_one_letter_code
_entity_poly.pdbx_strand_id
1 'polypeptide(L)'
;MSHSLFVQITSLLQKVRGPDGTPETEVFLKVCRHIIPVIDKFGTSFLIVRSDIQGNIDRLSSRQQTNLSRAMGFVAGLLRRLYDDRQVSLATAASELYTDTLYQYHGWITSAAFTVALKLVPSREAFLGKLGTPNEELYQQMNAFLNAFQPVLKDVHKFFVEHDLDDPARV
;
A
#
# COMPACT_ATOMS: atom_id res chain seq x y z
N MET A 1 8.01 2.24 -38.74
CA MET A 1 6.64 2.78 -38.86
C MET A 1 6.23 3.35 -37.50
N SER A 2 5.72 4.59 -37.44
CA SER A 2 5.26 5.20 -36.18
C SER A 2 3.97 4.51 -35.72
N HIS A 3 4.01 3.73 -34.63
CA HIS A 3 2.79 3.20 -34.02
C HIS A 3 1.96 4.35 -33.46
N SER A 4 0.71 4.48 -33.91
CA SER A 4 -0.20 5.52 -33.41
C SER A 4 -0.42 5.35 -31.90
N LEU A 5 -0.68 6.46 -31.21
CA LEU A 5 -0.99 6.46 -29.78
C LEU A 5 -2.17 5.53 -29.45
N PHE A 6 -3.14 5.42 -30.35
CA PHE A 6 -4.29 4.52 -30.21
C PHE A 6 -3.92 3.04 -30.21
N VAL A 7 -2.90 2.63 -30.99
CA VAL A 7 -2.42 1.24 -30.98
C VAL A 7 -1.78 0.92 -29.62
N GLN A 8 -1.01 1.85 -29.07
CA GLN A 8 -0.38 1.71 -27.76
C GLN A 8 -1.43 1.62 -26.64
N ILE A 9 -2.41 2.54 -26.64
CA ILE A 9 -3.51 2.54 -25.66
C ILE A 9 -4.33 1.26 -25.75
N THR A 10 -4.66 0.80 -26.96
CA THR A 10 -5.44 -0.44 -27.15
C THR A 10 -4.70 -1.67 -26.62
N SER A 11 -3.38 -1.75 -26.83
CA SER A 11 -2.57 -2.84 -26.28
C SER A 11 -2.50 -2.81 -24.75
N LEU A 12 -2.46 -1.62 -24.13
CA LEU A 12 -2.52 -1.48 -22.67
C LEU A 12 -3.90 -1.86 -22.11
N LEU A 13 -4.99 -1.47 -22.78
CA LEU A 13 -6.36 -1.79 -22.37
C LEU A 13 -6.62 -3.29 -22.25
N GLN A 14 -6.02 -4.11 -23.13
CA GLN A 14 -6.11 -5.57 -23.06
C GLN A 14 -5.56 -6.15 -21.76
N LYS A 15 -4.69 -5.42 -21.07
CA LYS A 15 -4.03 -5.83 -19.82
C LYS A 15 -4.69 -5.24 -18.58
N VAL A 16 -5.74 -4.41 -18.74
CA VAL A 16 -6.41 -3.76 -17.60
C VAL A 16 -7.20 -4.75 -16.77
N ARG A 17 -7.70 -5.85 -17.33
CA ARG A 17 -8.46 -6.83 -16.56
C ARG A 17 -7.56 -7.99 -16.13
N GLY A 18 -7.54 -8.27 -14.83
CA GLY A 18 -6.93 -9.46 -14.26
C GLY A 18 -7.70 -10.73 -14.63
N PRO A 19 -7.17 -11.93 -14.29
CA PRO A 19 -7.80 -13.21 -14.62
C PRO A 19 -9.23 -13.39 -14.09
N ASP A 20 -9.58 -12.69 -13.02
CA ASP A 20 -10.90 -12.69 -12.38
C ASP A 20 -11.85 -11.61 -12.93
N GLY A 21 -11.41 -10.83 -13.92
CA GLY A 21 -12.17 -9.74 -14.54
C GLY A 21 -12.09 -8.41 -13.79
N THR A 22 -11.36 -8.34 -12.67
CA THR A 22 -11.18 -7.10 -11.89
C THR A 22 -10.19 -6.15 -12.59
N PRO A 23 -10.39 -4.82 -12.50
CA PRO A 23 -9.45 -3.87 -13.08
C PRO A 23 -8.14 -3.76 -12.28
N GLU A 24 -7.02 -4.03 -12.94
CA GLU A 24 -5.67 -3.74 -12.49
C GLU A 24 -5.45 -2.22 -12.44
N THR A 25 -5.52 -1.65 -11.24
CA THR A 25 -5.54 -0.19 -11.04
C THR A 25 -4.29 0.49 -11.62
N GLU A 26 -3.11 -0.10 -11.49
CA GLU A 26 -1.86 0.44 -12.06
C GLU A 26 -1.87 0.45 -13.59
N VAL A 27 -2.44 -0.58 -14.21
CA VAL A 27 -2.55 -0.65 -15.67
C VAL A 27 -3.59 0.36 -16.17
N PHE A 28 -4.70 0.51 -15.44
CA PHE A 28 -5.70 1.53 -15.73
C PHE A 28 -5.13 2.96 -15.60
N LEU A 29 -4.41 3.27 -14.52
CA LEU A 29 -3.75 4.58 -14.36
C LEU A 29 -2.73 4.84 -15.47
N LYS A 30 -1.98 3.82 -15.91
CA LYS A 30 -1.11 3.92 -17.09
C LYS A 30 -1.89 4.28 -18.34
N VAL A 31 -3.04 3.67 -18.60
CA VAL A 31 -3.91 4.03 -19.74
C VAL A 31 -4.34 5.50 -19.64
N CYS A 32 -4.81 5.95 -18.47
CA CYS A 32 -5.24 7.34 -18.26
C CYS A 32 -4.10 8.33 -18.55
N ARG A 33 -2.87 8.04 -18.11
CA ARG A 33 -1.69 8.86 -18.43
C ARG A 33 -1.39 8.94 -19.93
N HIS A 34 -1.55 7.84 -20.67
CA HIS A 34 -1.33 7.81 -22.12
C HIS A 34 -2.41 8.55 -22.92
N ILE A 35 -3.58 8.82 -22.32
CA ILE A 35 -4.66 9.60 -22.94
C ILE A 35 -4.39 11.11 -22.86
N ILE A 36 -3.58 11.59 -21.92
CA ILE A 36 -3.33 13.04 -21.72
C ILE A 36 -2.88 13.75 -23.01
N PRO A 37 -1.93 13.22 -23.83
CA PRO A 37 -1.55 13.85 -25.09
C PRO A 37 -2.68 13.93 -26.13
N VAL A 38 -3.69 13.07 -26.04
CA VAL A 38 -4.91 13.18 -26.87
C VAL A 38 -5.73 14.38 -26.40
N ILE A 39 -5.87 14.56 -25.09
CA ILE A 39 -6.61 15.68 -24.49
C ILE A 39 -5.93 17.01 -24.84
N ASP A 40 -4.60 17.07 -24.79
CA ASP A 40 -3.82 18.26 -25.13
C ASP A 40 -4.10 18.74 -26.58
N LYS A 41 -4.44 17.83 -27.50
CA LYS A 41 -4.76 18.17 -28.91
C LYS A 41 -6.09 18.91 -29.08
N PHE A 42 -6.99 18.90 -28.09
CA PHE A 42 -8.22 19.69 -28.14
C PHE A 42 -8.00 21.18 -27.84
N GLY A 43 -6.78 21.57 -27.44
CA GLY A 43 -6.44 22.97 -27.18
C GLY A 43 -6.94 23.47 -25.82
N THR A 44 -6.94 24.79 -25.65
CA THR A 44 -7.13 25.45 -24.36
C THR A 44 -8.51 25.22 -23.72
N SER A 45 -9.53 24.93 -24.52
CA SER A 45 -10.89 24.66 -24.04
C SER A 45 -11.00 23.39 -23.19
N PHE A 46 -10.05 22.46 -23.30
CA PHE A 46 -10.04 21.20 -22.56
C PHE A 46 -9.06 21.18 -21.38
N LEU A 47 -8.43 22.31 -21.04
CA LEU A 47 -7.50 22.38 -19.91
C LEU A 47 -8.15 21.97 -18.57
N ILE A 48 -9.44 22.27 -18.38
CA ILE A 48 -10.19 21.86 -17.19
C ILE A 48 -10.27 20.33 -17.10
N VAL A 49 -10.62 19.65 -18.21
CA VAL A 49 -10.70 18.19 -18.29
C VAL A 49 -9.33 17.54 -18.09
N ARG A 50 -8.30 18.11 -18.71
CA ARG A 50 -6.90 17.67 -18.53
C ARG A 50 -6.50 17.75 -17.05
N SER A 51 -6.77 18.88 -16.39
CA SER A 51 -6.42 19.10 -14.99
C SER A 51 -7.16 18.14 -14.06
N ASP A 52 -8.45 17.90 -14.29
CA ASP A 52 -9.24 16.96 -13.50
C ASP A 52 -8.71 15.52 -13.62
N ILE A 53 -8.42 15.07 -14.86
CA ILE A 53 -7.87 13.73 -15.09
C ILE A 53 -6.50 13.57 -14.44
N GLN A 54 -5.61 14.55 -14.59
CA GLN A 54 -4.28 14.51 -13.97
C GLN A 54 -4.39 14.48 -12.44
N GLY A 55 -5.20 15.36 -11.84
CA GLY A 55 -5.41 15.39 -10.40
C GLY A 55 -5.98 14.07 -9.84
N ASN A 56 -6.90 13.43 -10.58
CA ASN A 56 -7.44 12.13 -10.19
C ASN A 56 -6.40 11.00 -10.29
N ILE A 57 -5.53 11.00 -11.31
CA ILE A 57 -4.42 10.06 -11.43
C ILE A 57 -3.47 10.22 -10.24
N ASP A 58 -3.09 11.45 -9.91
CA ASP A 58 -2.13 11.73 -8.85
C ASP A 58 -2.69 11.32 -7.49
N ARG A 59 -3.96 11.67 -7.20
CA ARG A 59 -4.64 11.27 -5.96
C ARG A 59 -4.77 9.75 -5.80
N LEU A 60 -5.10 9.02 -6.87
CA LEU A 60 -5.18 7.55 -6.78
C LEU A 60 -3.80 6.92 -6.59
N SER A 61 -2.80 7.45 -7.28
CA SER A 61 -1.40 6.97 -7.17
C SER A 61 -0.84 7.22 -5.76
N SER A 62 -1.13 8.39 -5.17
CA SER A 62 -0.69 8.71 -3.80
C SER A 62 -1.37 7.81 -2.77
N ARG A 63 -2.69 7.63 -2.87
CA ARG A 63 -3.46 6.71 -2.00
C ARG A 63 -2.91 5.30 -1.97
N GLN A 64 -2.53 4.75 -3.13
CA GLN A 64 -1.95 3.41 -3.18
C GLN A 64 -0.61 3.33 -2.45
N GLN A 65 0.25 4.34 -2.63
CA GLN A 65 1.55 4.40 -1.99
C GLN A 65 1.46 4.63 -0.49
N THR A 66 0.56 5.50 -0.03
CA THR A 66 0.35 5.77 1.41
C THR A 66 -0.25 4.56 2.11
N ASN A 67 -1.24 3.90 1.51
CA ASN A 67 -1.80 2.66 2.07
C ASN A 67 -0.75 1.55 2.17
N LEU A 68 0.11 1.40 1.16
CA LEU A 68 1.24 0.47 1.22
C LEU A 68 2.22 0.84 2.34
N SER A 69 2.58 2.12 2.45
CA SER A 69 3.48 2.61 3.51
C SER A 69 2.91 2.34 4.91
N ARG A 70 1.61 2.61 5.13
CA ARG A 70 0.90 2.33 6.38
C ARG A 70 0.89 0.84 6.70
N ALA A 71 0.60 -0.03 5.73
CA ALA A 71 0.62 -1.48 5.91
C ALA A 71 2.02 -2.00 6.26
N MET A 72 3.06 -1.49 5.59
CA MET A 72 4.45 -1.83 5.94
C MET A 72 4.85 -1.30 7.32
N GLY A 73 4.36 -0.13 7.70
CA GLY A 73 4.48 0.43 9.06
C GLY A 73 3.87 -0.49 10.12
N PHE A 74 2.66 -1.00 9.87
CA PHE A 74 2.03 -2.00 10.73
C PHE A 74 2.88 -3.28 10.87
N VAL A 75 3.39 -3.82 9.75
CA VAL A 75 4.25 -5.02 9.78
C VAL A 75 5.54 -4.78 10.54
N ALA A 76 6.22 -3.66 10.30
CA ALA A 76 7.44 -3.31 11.02
C ALA A 76 7.18 -3.10 12.52
N GLY A 77 6.07 -2.43 12.87
CA GLY A 77 5.61 -2.27 14.24
C GLY A 77 5.33 -3.61 14.92
N LEU A 78 4.68 -4.54 14.21
CA LEU A 78 4.37 -5.87 14.73
C LEU A 78 5.63 -6.67 15.03
N LEU A 79 6.58 -6.69 14.10
CA LEU A 79 7.87 -7.34 14.32
C LEU A 79 8.66 -6.69 15.46
N ARG A 80 8.61 -5.37 15.61
CA ARG A 80 9.22 -4.65 16.73
C ARG A 80 8.57 -5.01 18.06
N ARG A 81 7.24 -5.04 18.15
CA ARG A 81 6.48 -5.43 19.35
C ARG A 81 6.79 -6.86 19.80
N LEU A 82 6.96 -7.78 18.84
CA LEU A 82 7.38 -9.16 19.12
C LEU A 82 8.85 -9.24 19.55
N TYR A 83 9.72 -8.38 19.02
CA TYR A 83 11.12 -8.31 19.43
C TYR A 83 11.26 -7.78 20.87
N ASP A 84 10.58 -6.67 21.18
CA ASP A 84 10.69 -5.95 22.46
C ASP A 84 10.10 -6.74 23.64
N ASP A 85 9.00 -7.46 23.42
CA ASP A 85 8.45 -8.36 24.42
C ASP A 85 8.24 -9.76 23.85
N ARG A 86 9.05 -10.67 24.39
CA ARG A 86 9.16 -12.05 23.92
C ARG A 86 8.03 -12.95 24.38
N GLN A 87 7.13 -12.44 25.21
CA GLN A 87 6.00 -13.18 25.77
C GLN A 87 4.66 -12.79 25.14
N VAL A 88 4.56 -11.62 24.49
CA VAL A 88 3.31 -11.21 23.82
C VAL A 88 2.93 -12.21 22.73
N SER A 89 1.64 -12.55 22.66
CA SER A 89 1.11 -13.36 21.58
C SER A 89 1.07 -12.56 20.27
N LEU A 90 1.14 -13.25 19.13
CA LEU A 90 1.00 -12.61 17.81
C LEU A 90 -0.34 -11.89 17.66
N ALA A 91 -1.43 -12.53 18.11
CA ALA A 91 -2.78 -11.98 18.01
C ALA A 91 -2.95 -10.70 18.85
N THR A 92 -2.44 -10.68 20.09
CA THR A 92 -2.47 -9.50 20.96
C THR A 92 -1.68 -8.36 20.34
N ALA A 93 -0.43 -8.60 19.95
CA ALA A 93 0.43 -7.59 19.33
C ALA A 93 -0.19 -7.01 18.05
N ALA A 94 -0.73 -7.88 17.19
CA ALA A 94 -1.38 -7.45 15.95
C ALA A 94 -2.66 -6.65 16.20
N SER A 95 -3.46 -7.03 17.21
CA SER A 95 -4.68 -6.31 17.56
C SER A 95 -4.40 -4.91 18.10
N GLU A 96 -3.46 -4.77 19.03
CA GLU A 96 -3.06 -3.48 19.63
C GLU A 96 -2.54 -2.53 18.54
N LEU A 97 -1.57 -3.00 17.75
CA LEU A 97 -0.99 -2.19 16.67
C LEU A 97 -2.00 -1.81 15.60
N TYR A 98 -2.95 -2.69 15.29
CA TYR A 98 -3.99 -2.38 14.31
C TYR A 98 -4.83 -1.18 14.75
N THR A 99 -5.24 -1.18 16.02
CA THR A 99 -5.99 -0.07 16.63
C THR A 99 -5.20 1.24 16.55
N ASP A 100 -3.90 1.20 16.81
CA ASP A 100 -3.05 2.39 16.84
C ASP A 100 -2.61 2.88 15.46
N THR A 101 -2.70 2.05 14.42
CA THR A 101 -2.17 2.37 13.09
C THR A 101 -3.24 2.37 12.00
N LEU A 102 -3.73 1.20 11.60
CA LEU A 102 -4.56 1.02 10.41
C LEU A 102 -6.04 1.29 10.65
N TYR A 103 -6.54 1.14 11.88
CA TYR A 103 -7.97 1.24 12.19
C TYR A 103 -8.60 2.55 11.71
N GLN A 104 -7.89 3.66 11.85
CA GLN A 104 -8.37 4.98 11.44
C GLN A 104 -8.62 5.07 9.91
N TYR A 105 -7.93 4.25 9.11
CA TYR A 105 -7.99 4.21 7.65
C TYR A 105 -8.87 3.07 7.11
N HIS A 106 -9.43 2.22 7.96
CA HIS A 106 -10.25 1.09 7.53
C HIS A 106 -11.74 1.36 7.80
N GLY A 107 -12.56 1.15 6.78
CA GLY A 107 -14.01 1.13 6.88
C GLY A 107 -14.52 -0.07 7.70
N TRP A 108 -15.83 -0.15 7.87
CA TRP A 108 -16.47 -1.20 8.66
C TRP A 108 -16.25 -2.60 8.06
N ILE A 109 -16.22 -2.72 6.73
CA ILE A 109 -15.97 -3.99 6.02
C ILE A 109 -14.54 -4.46 6.30
N THR A 110 -13.56 -3.60 6.02
CA THR A 110 -12.13 -3.91 6.17
C THR A 110 -11.78 -4.22 7.63
N SER A 111 -12.36 -3.47 8.58
CA SER A 111 -12.19 -3.74 10.01
C SER A 111 -12.81 -5.07 10.46
N ALA A 112 -13.99 -5.42 9.94
CA ALA A 112 -14.60 -6.72 10.21
C ALA A 112 -13.75 -7.87 9.64
N ALA A 113 -13.23 -7.72 8.42
CA ALA A 113 -12.33 -8.69 7.80
C ALA A 113 -11.06 -8.89 8.64
N PHE A 114 -10.45 -7.81 9.14
CA PHE A 114 -9.29 -7.90 10.02
C PHE A 114 -9.59 -8.66 11.32
N THR A 115 -10.76 -8.40 11.93
CA THR A 115 -11.21 -9.10 13.14
C THR A 115 -11.33 -10.61 12.91
N VAL A 116 -11.81 -11.03 11.74
CA VAL A 116 -11.84 -12.44 11.35
C VAL A 116 -10.43 -12.98 11.13
N ALA A 117 -9.56 -12.23 10.43
CA ALA A 117 -8.18 -12.63 10.18
C ALA A 117 -7.38 -12.85 11.47
N LEU A 118 -7.58 -12.00 12.49
CA LEU A 118 -6.95 -12.15 13.82
C LEU A 118 -7.26 -13.49 14.49
N LYS A 119 -8.43 -14.08 14.24
CA LYS A 119 -8.79 -15.40 14.80
C LYS A 119 -8.08 -16.55 14.11
N LEU A 120 -7.49 -16.29 12.94
CA LEU A 120 -6.83 -17.29 12.09
C LEU A 120 -5.31 -17.15 12.10
N VAL A 121 -4.75 -16.14 12.78
CA VAL A 121 -3.30 -15.99 12.87
C VAL A 121 -2.69 -17.17 13.64
N PRO A 122 -1.49 -17.63 13.26
CA PRO A 122 -0.82 -18.73 13.96
C PRO A 122 -0.40 -18.32 15.38
N SER A 123 0.04 -19.31 16.18
CA SER A 123 0.74 -19.02 17.43
C SER A 123 2.04 -18.23 17.15
N ARG A 124 2.55 -17.55 18.18
CA ARG A 124 3.82 -16.80 18.10
C ARG A 124 4.95 -17.72 17.65
N GLU A 125 5.06 -18.90 18.27
CA GLU A 125 6.10 -19.88 18.01
C GLU A 125 6.01 -20.39 16.57
N ALA A 126 4.80 -20.71 16.10
CA ALA A 126 4.57 -21.15 14.73
C ALA A 126 4.87 -20.05 13.71
N PHE A 127 4.60 -18.78 14.04
CA PHE A 127 4.97 -17.64 13.20
C PHE A 127 6.49 -17.44 13.13
N LEU A 128 7.16 -17.34 14.29
CA LEU A 128 8.61 -17.16 14.36
C LEU A 128 9.34 -18.35 13.70
N GLY A 129 8.83 -19.58 13.87
CA GLY A 129 9.33 -20.77 13.20
C GLY A 129 9.28 -20.72 11.67
N LYS A 130 8.38 -19.91 11.08
CA LYS A 130 8.36 -19.65 9.64
C LYS A 130 9.39 -18.61 9.19
N LEU A 131 9.88 -17.78 10.11
CA LEU A 131 10.92 -16.78 9.85
C LEU A 131 12.34 -17.35 10.06
N GLY A 132 12.47 -18.35 10.93
CA GLY A 132 13.72 -19.05 11.22
C GLY A 132 13.63 -19.83 12.53
N THR A 133 14.74 -20.37 13.00
CA THR A 133 14.80 -20.98 14.34
C THR A 133 14.64 -19.87 15.40
N PRO A 134 13.65 -19.96 16.33
CA PRO A 134 13.44 -18.93 17.35
C PRO A 134 14.56 -18.89 18.41
N ASN A 135 15.69 -18.29 18.06
CA ASN A 135 16.89 -18.15 18.88
C ASN A 135 17.42 -16.71 18.83
N GLU A 136 18.48 -16.41 19.58
CA GLU A 136 19.06 -15.05 19.61
C GLU A 136 19.51 -14.54 18.24
N GLU A 137 19.96 -15.42 17.35
CA GLU A 137 20.36 -15.03 16.00
C GLU A 137 19.18 -14.48 15.19
N LEU A 138 18.02 -15.15 15.23
CA LEU A 138 16.81 -14.65 14.58
C LEU A 138 16.41 -13.27 15.14
N TYR A 139 16.44 -13.10 16.47
CA TYR A 139 16.12 -11.81 17.08
C TYR A 139 17.13 -10.71 16.70
N GLN A 140 18.42 -11.03 16.56
CA GLN A 140 19.42 -10.09 16.07
C GLN A 140 19.16 -9.68 14.61
N GLN A 141 18.83 -10.65 13.74
CA GLN A 141 18.47 -10.40 12.35
C GLN A 141 17.20 -9.55 12.24
N MET A 142 16.17 -9.85 13.04
CA MET A 142 14.96 -9.02 13.13
C MET A 142 15.29 -7.58 13.54
N ASN A 143 16.13 -7.39 14.56
CA ASN A 143 16.52 -6.06 15.01
C ASN A 143 17.31 -5.31 13.93
N ALA A 144 18.25 -5.97 13.25
CA ALA A 144 19.02 -5.37 12.16
C ALA A 144 18.12 -4.93 11.00
N PHE A 145 17.18 -5.78 10.59
CA PHE A 145 16.17 -5.44 9.58
C PHE A 145 15.34 -4.22 10.02
N LEU A 146 14.82 -4.21 11.25
CA LEU A 146 14.00 -3.11 11.75
C LEU A 146 14.78 -1.80 11.85
N ASN A 147 16.04 -1.84 12.28
CA ASN A 147 16.89 -0.66 12.36
C ASN A 147 17.21 -0.07 10.98
N ALA A 148 17.24 -0.90 9.93
CA ALA A 148 17.39 -0.43 8.55
C ALA A 148 16.07 0.07 7.95
N PHE A 149 14.95 -0.60 8.22
CA PHE A 149 13.69 -0.37 7.53
C PHE A 149 12.82 0.73 8.14
N GLN A 150 12.78 0.84 9.47
CA GLN A 150 11.94 1.83 10.16
C GLN A 150 12.29 3.29 9.79
N PRO A 151 13.58 3.69 9.66
CA PRO A 151 13.92 5.03 9.19
C PRO A 151 13.40 5.32 7.78
N VAL A 152 13.49 4.35 6.86
CA VAL A 152 12.98 4.49 5.48
C VAL A 152 11.47 4.72 5.50
N LEU A 153 10.71 3.94 6.29
CA LEU A 153 9.27 4.14 6.42
C LEU A 153 8.92 5.51 7.02
N LYS A 154 9.70 5.97 7.99
CA LYS A 154 9.52 7.30 8.60
C LYS A 154 9.75 8.42 7.58
N ASP A 155 10.79 8.31 6.77
CA ASP A 155 11.11 9.30 5.74
C ASP A 155 10.05 9.31 4.63
N VAL A 156 9.56 8.14 4.21
CA VAL A 156 8.46 8.01 3.25
C VAL A 156 7.17 8.61 3.79
N HIS A 157 6.79 8.31 5.03
CA HIS A 157 5.60 8.89 5.64
C HIS A 157 5.73 10.41 5.79
N LYS A 158 6.88 10.90 6.26
CA LYS A 158 7.18 12.34 6.34
C LYS A 158 7.03 13.02 4.98
N PHE A 159 7.56 12.41 3.91
CA PHE A 159 7.40 12.92 2.55
C PHE A 159 5.93 13.08 2.17
N PHE A 160 5.09 12.07 2.45
CA PHE A 160 3.66 12.16 2.13
C PHE A 160 2.93 13.25 2.92
N VAL A 161 3.26 13.44 4.20
CA VAL A 161 2.67 14.50 5.02
C VAL A 161 3.12 15.89 4.54
N GLU A 162 4.40 16.09 4.29
CA GLU A 162 4.95 17.39 3.85
C GLU A 162 4.43 17.84 2.47
N HIS A 163 3.96 16.91 1.64
CA HIS A 163 3.43 17.18 0.30
C HIS A 163 1.90 17.05 0.21
N ASP A 164 1.18 16.94 1.34
CA ASP A 164 -0.29 16.79 1.38
C ASP A 164 -0.80 15.58 0.56
N LEU A 165 -0.02 14.49 0.56
CA LEU A 165 -0.33 13.23 -0.12
C LEU A 165 -0.92 12.18 0.82
N ASP A 166 -0.87 12.40 2.13
CA ASP A 166 -1.34 11.48 3.18
C ASP A 166 -2.87 11.53 3.35
N ASP A 167 -3.59 10.96 2.39
CA ASP A 167 -5.05 11.00 2.34
C ASP A 167 -5.71 10.27 3.55
N PRO A 168 -6.54 10.94 4.37
CA PRO A 168 -7.19 10.35 5.54
C PRO A 168 -8.40 9.48 5.20
N ALA A 169 -8.80 9.38 3.92
CA ALA A 169 -9.95 8.61 3.50
C ALA A 169 -9.81 7.13 3.91
N ARG A 170 -10.94 6.57 4.34
CA ARG A 170 -11.02 5.16 4.72
C ARG A 170 -11.19 4.26 3.49
N VAL A 171 -10.60 3.07 3.56
CA VAL A 171 -10.76 1.96 2.61
C VAL A 171 -11.74 0.90 3.09
#